data_AF-A0A4Q5TSB2-F1
#
_entry.id   AF-A0A4Q5TSB2-F1
#
_cell.length_a   1.000
_cell.length_b   1.000
_cell.length_c   1.000
_cell.angle_alpha   90.00
_cell.angle_beta   90.00
_cell.angle_gamma   90.00
#
_symmetry.space_group_name_H-M   'P 1'
#
loop_
_entity.id
_entity.type
_entity.pdbx_description
1 polymer ?
#
loop_
_entity_poly.entity_id
_entity_poly.type
_entity_poly.pdbx_seq_one_letter_code
_entity_poly.pdbx_strand_id
1 'polypeptide(L)'
;MRRLASILLLAVLAAGCTSGGSDEPSGGSGPSDQPRGSDGASASASPVPTGPDCSSVWKAGDDLPADYDLCVADGEAGVQEVTDCVDGPPLIVFDDELYGRPGERIEAPTASPVQDTEEYGKAYAECTGE
;
A
#
# COMPACT_ATOMS: atom_id res chain seq x y z
N MET A 1 0.38 30.01 -29.99
CA MET A 1 0.71 31.09 -29.03
C MET A 1 0.14 30.64 -27.69
N ARG A 2 0.84 30.40 -26.57
CA ARG A 2 2.11 30.84 -26.00
C ARG A 2 2.70 29.66 -25.19
N ARG A 3 4.03 29.63 -25.08
CA ARG A 3 4.80 28.81 -24.13
C ARG A 3 4.62 29.35 -22.70
N LEU A 4 5.22 28.62 -21.74
CA LEU A 4 5.72 29.02 -20.40
C LEU A 4 4.93 28.35 -19.26
N ALA A 5 5.50 27.83 -18.19
CA ALA A 5 6.88 27.57 -17.79
C ALA A 5 6.81 26.74 -16.49
N SER A 6 7.73 25.79 -16.30
CA SER A 6 7.95 25.04 -15.06
C SER A 6 8.36 25.95 -13.91
N ILE A 7 7.84 25.74 -12.68
CA ILE A 7 8.53 26.13 -11.43
C ILE A 7 8.26 25.06 -10.35
N LEU A 8 9.30 24.26 -10.07
CA LEU A 8 9.50 23.53 -8.82
C LEU A 8 9.72 24.52 -7.67
N LEU A 9 9.13 24.30 -6.51
CA LEU A 9 9.67 24.82 -5.25
C LEU A 9 9.47 23.80 -4.12
N LEU A 10 10.54 23.05 -3.82
CA LEU A 10 10.75 22.40 -2.54
C LEU A 10 11.12 23.45 -1.49
N ALA A 11 10.51 23.39 -0.31
CA ALA A 11 10.98 24.09 0.88
C ALA A 11 10.99 23.11 2.07
N VAL A 12 12.13 22.46 2.28
CA VAL A 12 12.50 21.81 3.54
C VAL A 12 13.22 22.85 4.38
N LEU A 13 12.72 23.14 5.58
CA LEU A 13 13.45 23.89 6.62
C LEU A 13 13.21 23.22 7.97
N ALA A 14 14.23 22.49 8.40
CA ALA A 14 14.41 21.98 9.75
C ALA A 14 14.90 23.10 10.68
N ALA A 15 14.22 23.25 11.82
CA ALA A 15 14.67 23.98 13.02
C ALA A 15 13.77 23.51 14.19
N GLY A 16 14.22 23.21 15.39
CA GLY A 16 15.55 23.35 15.98
C GLY A 16 15.63 22.68 17.35
N CYS A 17 16.84 22.70 17.90
CA CYS A 17 17.25 22.25 19.22
C CYS A 17 16.60 23.05 20.37
N THR A 18 16.46 22.46 21.56
CA THR A 18 17.24 22.82 22.78
C THR A 18 16.52 22.54 24.10
N SER A 19 17.34 22.33 25.14
CA SER A 19 17.09 22.32 26.61
C SER A 19 16.96 20.90 27.19
N GLY A 20 17.75 20.46 28.18
CA GLY A 20 18.71 21.13 29.05
C GLY A 20 18.89 20.28 30.33
N GLY A 21 19.95 20.52 31.08
CA GLY A 21 20.06 20.07 32.48
C GLY A 21 21.20 19.08 32.75
N SER A 22 22.34 19.62 33.16
CA SER A 22 23.42 18.89 33.83
C SER A 22 23.18 18.96 35.34
N ASP A 23 23.23 17.83 36.06
CA ASP A 23 23.55 17.79 37.50
C ASP A 23 24.06 16.37 37.87
N GLU A 24 25.32 16.28 38.28
CA GLU A 24 25.96 15.18 39.05
C GLU A 24 25.99 15.62 40.54
N PRO A 25 26.41 14.83 41.57
CA PRO A 25 26.58 13.38 41.72
C PRO A 25 25.95 12.81 43.03
N SER A 26 26.05 11.49 43.20
CA SER A 26 26.53 10.80 44.43
C SER A 26 25.61 9.69 44.95
N GLY A 27 26.21 8.51 45.11
CA GLY A 27 25.86 7.59 46.17
C GLY A 27 25.23 6.28 45.71
N GLY A 28 25.80 5.16 46.18
CA GLY A 28 25.05 3.91 46.31
C GLY A 28 25.79 2.68 45.81
N SER A 29 26.29 1.91 46.76
CA SER A 29 26.77 0.53 46.71
C SER A 29 25.98 -0.41 45.78
N GLY A 30 26.69 -1.40 45.21
CA GLY A 30 26.25 -2.29 44.12
C GLY A 30 25.04 -3.19 44.38
N PRO A 31 24.60 -3.91 43.34
CA PRO A 31 24.84 -5.36 43.34
C PRO A 31 25.24 -5.96 41.99
N SER A 32 25.79 -7.17 42.05
CA SER A 32 26.14 -8.07 40.96
C SER A 32 25.08 -8.15 39.85
N ASP A 33 25.46 -7.83 38.61
CA ASP A 33 24.65 -8.13 37.43
C ASP A 33 25.43 -8.99 36.43
N GLN A 34 24.88 -10.17 36.19
CA GLN A 34 25.32 -11.15 35.20
C GLN A 34 25.40 -10.51 33.80
N PRO A 35 26.28 -10.97 32.91
CA PRO A 35 26.20 -10.56 31.51
C PRO A 35 24.89 -11.12 30.94
N ARG A 36 23.83 -10.30 30.94
CA ARG A 36 22.62 -10.56 30.17
C ARG A 36 23.06 -10.65 28.72
N GLY A 37 22.85 -11.82 28.14
CA GLY A 37 23.10 -12.07 26.73
C GLY A 37 22.54 -10.92 25.91
N SER A 38 23.37 -10.41 25.01
CA SER A 38 22.87 -9.63 23.89
C SER A 38 22.09 -10.60 23.02
N ASP A 39 20.83 -10.84 23.39
CA ASP A 39 19.83 -11.39 22.50
C ASP A 39 19.68 -10.38 21.38
N GLY A 40 20.51 -10.55 20.35
CA GLY A 40 20.40 -9.82 19.11
C GLY A 40 18.97 -10.03 18.62
N ALA A 41 18.18 -8.97 18.65
CA ALA A 41 16.88 -8.95 18.03
C ALA A 41 17.07 -9.33 16.55
N SER A 42 16.79 -10.60 16.22
CA SER A 42 16.64 -11.01 14.84
C SER A 42 15.45 -10.24 14.31
N ALA A 43 15.71 -9.20 13.54
CA ALA A 43 14.69 -8.57 12.72
C ALA A 43 14.20 -9.65 11.75
N SER A 44 13.03 -10.22 12.03
CA SER A 44 12.34 -11.08 11.08
C SER A 44 12.00 -10.23 9.87
N ALA A 45 12.78 -10.38 8.80
CA ALA A 45 12.44 -9.77 7.53
C ALA A 45 11.09 -10.34 7.07
N SER A 46 10.13 -9.47 6.77
CA SER A 46 8.87 -9.88 6.13
C SER A 46 9.20 -10.56 4.79
N PRO A 47 8.47 -11.62 4.41
CA PRO A 47 8.68 -12.27 3.13
C PRO A 47 8.45 -11.28 1.99
N VAL A 48 9.31 -11.33 0.98
CA VAL A 48 9.13 -10.56 -0.26
C VAL A 48 7.94 -11.15 -1.01
N PRO A 49 6.96 -10.32 -1.45
CA PRO A 49 5.82 -10.81 -2.21
C PRO A 49 6.28 -11.46 -3.52
N THR A 50 5.57 -12.50 -3.95
CA THR A 50 5.83 -13.20 -5.21
C THR A 50 4.53 -13.26 -6.00
N GLY A 51 4.60 -12.98 -7.30
CA GLY A 51 3.45 -12.98 -8.19
C GLY A 51 3.82 -12.59 -9.62
N PRO A 52 2.86 -12.63 -10.55
CA PRO A 52 3.03 -12.07 -11.89
C PRO A 52 3.23 -10.55 -11.83
N ASP A 53 3.79 -9.99 -12.89
CA ASP A 53 3.91 -8.54 -13.03
C ASP A 53 2.53 -7.88 -13.15
N CYS A 54 2.26 -6.81 -12.40
CA CYS A 54 0.95 -6.16 -12.40
C CYS A 54 0.53 -5.68 -13.79
N SER A 55 1.44 -5.14 -14.61
CA SER A 55 1.13 -4.69 -15.97
C SER A 55 0.81 -5.85 -16.92
N SER A 56 1.18 -7.08 -16.55
CA SER A 56 0.85 -8.27 -17.32
C SER A 56 -0.56 -8.78 -17.05
N VAL A 57 -1.09 -8.54 -15.84
CA VAL A 57 -2.40 -9.00 -15.37
C VAL A 57 -3.48 -7.94 -15.53
N TRP A 58 -3.21 -6.72 -15.07
CA TRP A 58 -4.18 -5.64 -15.03
C TRP A 58 -4.21 -4.89 -16.37
N LYS A 59 -5.00 -5.40 -17.31
CA LYS A 59 -5.21 -4.81 -18.63
C LYS A 59 -6.69 -4.58 -18.87
N ALA A 60 -7.06 -3.34 -19.16
CA ALA A 60 -8.42 -2.96 -19.49
C ALA A 60 -8.99 -3.83 -20.64
N GLY A 61 -10.13 -4.46 -20.40
CA GLY A 61 -10.84 -5.29 -21.37
C GLY A 61 -10.42 -6.75 -21.44
N ASP A 62 -9.29 -7.13 -20.85
CA ASP A 62 -8.91 -8.54 -20.63
C ASP A 62 -9.69 -9.11 -19.43
N ASP A 63 -9.67 -10.44 -19.28
CA ASP A 63 -10.24 -11.11 -18.12
C ASP A 63 -9.19 -11.24 -17.01
N LEU A 64 -9.56 -10.91 -15.77
CA LEU A 64 -8.72 -11.14 -14.61
C LEU A 64 -8.59 -12.67 -14.39
N PRO A 65 -7.39 -13.24 -14.17
CA PRO A 65 -7.25 -14.66 -13.93
C PRO A 65 -8.17 -15.16 -12.81
N ALA A 66 -8.78 -16.33 -12.99
CA ALA A 66 -9.72 -16.89 -12.01
C ALA A 66 -9.06 -17.23 -10.66
N ASP A 67 -7.76 -17.53 -10.68
CA ASP A 67 -6.89 -17.77 -9.53
C ASP A 67 -6.07 -16.52 -9.15
N TYR A 68 -6.52 -15.31 -9.50
CA TYR A 68 -5.82 -14.08 -9.13
C TYR A 68 -5.91 -13.83 -7.61
N ASP A 69 -4.75 -13.74 -6.98
CA ASP A 69 -4.59 -13.31 -5.57
C ASP A 69 -3.87 -11.96 -5.46
N LEU A 70 -2.72 -11.84 -6.14
CA LEU A 70 -1.81 -10.72 -6.03
C LEU A 70 -0.94 -10.60 -7.29
N CYS A 71 -0.57 -9.39 -7.66
CA CYS A 71 0.53 -9.11 -8.58
C CYS A 71 1.66 -8.34 -7.89
N VAL A 72 2.82 -8.29 -8.54
CA VAL A 72 3.99 -7.55 -8.06
C VAL A 72 4.35 -6.45 -9.04
N ALA A 73 4.63 -5.26 -8.52
CA ALA A 73 5.19 -4.12 -9.25
C ALA A 73 6.40 -3.59 -8.47
N ASP A 74 7.53 -3.38 -9.16
CA ASP A 74 8.76 -2.85 -8.55
C ASP A 74 9.27 -3.64 -7.30
N GLY A 75 8.93 -4.93 -7.21
CA GLY A 75 9.30 -5.80 -6.08
C GLY A 75 8.36 -5.70 -4.87
N GLU A 76 7.29 -4.91 -4.97
CA GLU A 76 6.26 -4.74 -3.95
C GLU A 76 4.92 -5.32 -4.42
N ALA A 77 4.03 -5.61 -3.46
CA ALA A 77 2.67 -6.00 -3.76
C ALA A 77 1.95 -4.86 -4.50
N GLY A 78 1.23 -5.17 -5.58
CA GLY A 78 0.42 -4.19 -6.29
C GLY A 78 -0.61 -3.52 -5.36
N VAL A 79 -0.83 -2.22 -5.53
CA VAL A 79 -1.82 -1.48 -4.75
C VAL A 79 -3.21 -1.93 -5.19
N GLN A 80 -3.91 -2.61 -4.27
CA GLN A 80 -5.25 -3.11 -4.52
C GLN A 80 -6.15 -2.90 -3.31
N GLU A 81 -7.39 -2.53 -3.57
CA GLU A 81 -8.47 -2.55 -2.59
C GLU A 81 -9.38 -3.74 -2.88
N VAL A 82 -9.67 -4.54 -1.86
CA VAL A 82 -10.44 -5.77 -2.01
C VAL A 82 -11.74 -5.63 -1.22
N THR A 83 -12.86 -5.79 -1.91
CA THR A 83 -14.20 -5.84 -1.31
C THR A 83 -14.73 -7.26 -1.44
N ASP A 84 -14.98 -7.92 -0.31
CA ASP A 84 -15.64 -9.23 -0.29
C ASP A 84 -17.09 -9.08 -0.76
N CYS A 85 -17.48 -9.86 -1.77
CA CYS A 85 -18.86 -9.91 -2.24
C CYS A 85 -19.71 -10.86 -1.38
N VAL A 86 -21.03 -10.63 -1.35
CA VAL A 86 -21.98 -11.54 -0.70
C VAL A 86 -21.92 -12.95 -1.30
N ASP A 87 -21.67 -13.02 -2.61
CA ASP A 87 -21.56 -14.26 -3.37
C ASP A 87 -20.43 -14.18 -4.40
N GLY A 88 -19.58 -15.21 -4.43
CA GLY A 88 -18.53 -15.38 -5.42
C GLY A 88 -17.20 -14.67 -5.09
N PRO A 89 -16.31 -14.51 -6.09
CA PRO A 89 -15.01 -13.86 -5.92
C PRO A 89 -15.15 -12.38 -5.50
N PRO A 90 -14.14 -11.82 -4.81
CA PRO A 90 -14.17 -10.43 -4.37
C PRO A 90 -14.10 -9.46 -5.56
N LEU A 91 -14.61 -8.25 -5.35
CA LEU A 91 -14.41 -7.11 -6.23
C LEU A 91 -13.08 -6.44 -5.87
N ILE A 92 -12.19 -6.30 -6.84
CA ILE A 92 -10.85 -5.77 -6.64
C ILE A 92 -10.70 -4.49 -7.44
N VAL A 93 -10.27 -3.41 -6.79
CA VAL A 93 -9.80 -2.18 -7.44
C VAL A 93 -8.28 -2.22 -7.46
N PHE A 94 -7.69 -1.88 -8.60
CA PHE A 94 -6.25 -1.80 -8.78
C PHE A 94 -5.85 -0.38 -9.18
N ASP A 95 -4.89 0.17 -8.43
CA ASP A 95 -4.29 1.50 -8.63
C ASP A 95 -5.28 2.66 -8.82
N ASP A 96 -6.49 2.56 -8.25
CA ASP A 96 -7.59 3.54 -8.41
C ASP A 96 -8.03 3.79 -9.87
N GLU A 97 -7.62 2.92 -10.81
CA GLU A 97 -7.83 3.11 -12.26
C GLU A 97 -8.59 1.94 -12.91
N LEU A 98 -8.47 0.74 -12.35
CA LEU A 98 -9.07 -0.48 -12.88
C LEU A 98 -9.86 -1.19 -11.79
N TYR A 99 -10.91 -1.91 -12.17
CA TYR A 99 -11.56 -2.84 -11.27
C TYR A 99 -11.99 -4.12 -11.98
N GLY A 100 -12.15 -5.20 -11.22
CA GLY A 100 -12.62 -6.47 -11.74
C GLY A 100 -12.78 -7.52 -10.66
N ARG A 101 -13.41 -8.65 -11.02
CA ARG A 101 -13.51 -9.84 -10.19
C ARG A 101 -12.69 -10.97 -10.81
N PRO A 102 -12.05 -11.86 -10.03
CA PRO A 102 -11.35 -13.02 -10.57
C PRO A 102 -12.24 -13.84 -11.52
N GLY A 103 -11.76 -14.06 -12.74
CA GLY A 103 -12.48 -14.76 -13.81
C GLY A 103 -13.44 -13.90 -14.62
N GLU A 104 -13.54 -12.60 -14.35
CA GLU A 104 -14.38 -11.63 -15.06
C GLU A 104 -13.51 -10.57 -15.76
N ARG A 105 -14.15 -9.79 -16.64
CA ARG A 105 -13.49 -8.71 -17.38
C ARG A 105 -13.02 -7.60 -16.43
N ILE A 106 -11.83 -7.06 -16.73
CA ILE A 106 -11.28 -5.86 -16.10
C ILE A 106 -11.87 -4.63 -16.79
N GLU A 107 -12.52 -3.79 -15.99
CA GLU A 107 -13.11 -2.54 -16.41
C GLU A 107 -12.17 -1.36 -16.14
N ALA A 108 -12.18 -0.38 -17.05
CA ALA A 108 -11.36 0.82 -16.97
C ALA A 108 -12.23 2.07 -17.23
N PRO A 109 -12.95 2.55 -16.21
CA PRO A 109 -13.72 3.78 -16.30
C PRO A 109 -12.87 4.98 -16.71
N THR A 110 -13.51 5.99 -17.30
CA THR A 110 -12.80 7.19 -17.77
C THR A 110 -12.35 8.15 -16.67
N ALA A 111 -12.77 7.93 -15.43
CA ALA A 111 -12.45 8.77 -14.27
C ALA A 111 -11.68 7.97 -13.22
N SER A 112 -10.78 8.65 -12.52
CA SER A 112 -10.01 8.14 -11.39
C SER A 112 -10.19 9.11 -10.20
N PRO A 113 -10.42 8.62 -8.97
CA PRO A 113 -10.50 7.19 -8.61
C PRO A 113 -11.75 6.51 -9.21
N VAL A 114 -11.63 5.25 -9.65
CA VAL A 114 -12.75 4.51 -10.27
C VAL A 114 -13.97 4.41 -9.35
N GLN A 115 -13.75 4.51 -8.04
CA GLN A 115 -14.73 4.42 -6.97
C GLN A 115 -15.76 5.56 -7.02
N ASP A 116 -15.40 6.69 -7.67
CA ASP A 116 -16.30 7.83 -7.88
C ASP A 116 -17.22 7.66 -9.12
N THR A 117 -17.11 6.55 -9.84
CA THR A 117 -17.87 6.31 -11.09
C THR A 117 -19.19 5.59 -10.84
N GLU A 118 -20.19 5.87 -11.68
CA GLU A 118 -21.49 5.20 -11.60
C GLU A 118 -21.35 3.70 -11.94
N GLU A 119 -20.43 3.38 -12.83
CA GLU A 119 -20.08 2.02 -13.24
C GLU A 119 -19.54 1.20 -12.06
N TYR A 120 -18.57 1.73 -11.32
CA TYR A 120 -18.09 1.07 -10.10
C TYR A 120 -19.18 0.97 -9.04
N GLY A 121 -19.95 2.04 -8.83
CA GLY A 121 -21.04 2.04 -7.84
C GLY A 121 -22.07 0.93 -8.09
N LYS A 122 -22.38 0.63 -9.36
CA LYS A 122 -23.22 -0.52 -9.74
C LYS A 122 -22.54 -1.85 -9.42
N ALA A 123 -21.30 -2.03 -9.84
CA ALA A 123 -20.55 -3.27 -9.57
C ALA A 123 -20.39 -3.53 -8.06
N TYR A 124 -20.17 -2.48 -7.28
CA TYR A 124 -20.11 -2.53 -5.83
C TYR A 124 -21.44 -2.96 -5.22
N ALA A 125 -22.55 -2.29 -5.58
CA ALA A 125 -23.89 -2.64 -5.13
C ALA A 125 -24.28 -4.09 -5.47
N GLU A 126 -23.96 -4.55 -6.69
CA GLU A 126 -24.16 -5.94 -7.10
C GLU A 126 -23.30 -6.92 -6.29
N CYS A 127 -22.07 -6.54 -5.95
CA CYS A 127 -21.15 -7.32 -5.13
C CYS A 127 -21.59 -7.40 -3.66
N THR A 128 -22.01 -6.29 -3.04
CA THR A 128 -22.33 -6.22 -1.60
C THR A 128 -23.82 -6.44 -1.29
N GLY A 129 -24.68 -6.45 -2.30
CA GLY A 129 -26.13 -6.59 -2.15
C GLY A 129 -26.83 -5.34 -1.60
N GLU A 130 -26.22 -4.17 -1.80
CA GLU A 130 -26.71 -2.86 -1.34
C GLU A 130 -27.56 -2.09 -2.38
#